data_AF-A0A159YY82-F1
#
_entry.id   AF-A0A159YY82-F1
#
_cell.length_a   1.000
_cell.length_b   1.000
_cell.length_c   1.000
_cell.angle_alpha   90.00
_cell.angle_beta   90.00
_cell.angle_gamma   90.00
#
_symmetry.space_group_name_H-M   'P 1'
#
loop_
_entity.id
_entity.type
_entity.pdbx_description
1 polymer ?
#
loop_
_entity_poly.entity_id
_entity_poly.type
_entity_poly.pdbx_seq_one_letter_code
_entity_poly.pdbx_strand_id
1 'polypeptide(L)'
;MMIGCTTAEYLTHSTVLPADLTWEGAAALLNQRVRPLGLTGPQIVARYRKALPDHGPQGIWRAVGGDLVFQNPATRFARAHARHRPVWKYLWGAPGRDETGAAHGAEVGELWYRPGMDQSARPERQRMADPAAAARTHQLWLSFIRGETPATAGITAPRYTGDDPQLIWLTPDGAEVTRDPFDARTALWATEAA
;
A
#
# COMPACT_ATOMS: atom_id res chain seq x y z
N MET A 1 -3.95 -7.18 15.84
CA MET A 1 -4.59 -6.97 14.52
C MET A 1 -3.48 -6.88 13.52
N MET A 2 -3.64 -7.48 12.34
CA MET A 2 -2.70 -7.28 11.25
C MET A 2 -3.41 -6.62 10.08
N ILE A 3 -2.77 -5.64 9.45
CA ILE A 3 -3.28 -4.87 8.31
C ILE A 3 -2.14 -4.58 7.35
N GLY A 4 -2.41 -4.51 6.06
CA GLY A 4 -1.39 -4.13 5.09
C GLY A 4 -1.98 -3.69 3.78
N CYS A 5 -1.08 -3.19 2.93
CA CYS A 5 -1.35 -2.72 1.58
C CYS A 5 -0.27 -3.24 0.64
N THR A 6 -0.51 -3.17 -0.67
CA THR A 6 0.52 -3.32 -1.69
C THR A 6 1.20 -1.98 -2.00
N THR A 7 2.39 -2.01 -2.63
CA THR A 7 3.11 -0.78 -2.96
C THR A 7 2.46 0.06 -4.06
N ALA A 8 1.54 -0.48 -4.85
CA ALA A 8 0.88 0.21 -5.96
C ALA A 8 -0.62 -0.13 -6.04
N GLU A 9 -1.33 0.10 -4.95
CA GLU A 9 -2.77 -0.16 -4.79
C GLU A 9 -3.67 0.41 -5.91
N TYR A 10 -3.26 1.52 -6.55
CA TYR A 10 -4.06 2.14 -7.60
C TYR A 10 -3.63 1.81 -9.03
N LEU A 11 -2.65 0.91 -9.21
CA LEU A 11 -2.10 0.59 -10.53
C LEU A 11 -3.16 0.00 -11.47
N THR A 12 -3.94 -0.97 -11.02
CA THR A 12 -5.00 -1.62 -11.81
C THR A 12 -6.10 -0.65 -12.24
N HIS A 13 -6.33 0.41 -11.48
CA HIS A 13 -7.33 1.45 -11.76
C HIS A 13 -6.83 2.49 -12.77
N SER A 14 -5.53 2.47 -13.10
CA SER A 14 -4.91 3.43 -14.03
C SER A 14 -4.94 2.99 -15.50
N THR A 15 -5.44 1.80 -15.80
CA THR A 15 -5.49 1.22 -17.17
C THR A 15 -6.37 2.00 -18.15
N VAL A 16 -7.27 2.83 -17.63
CA VAL A 16 -8.19 3.68 -18.40
C VAL A 16 -7.66 5.09 -18.63
N LEU A 17 -6.47 5.43 -18.10
CA LEU A 17 -5.90 6.76 -18.28
C LEU A 17 -5.31 6.93 -19.69
N PRO A 18 -5.40 8.13 -20.26
CA PRO A 18 -4.72 8.44 -21.52
C PRO A 18 -3.20 8.40 -21.33
N ALA A 19 -2.49 7.88 -22.34
CA ALA A 19 -1.02 7.77 -22.31
C ALA A 19 -0.33 9.13 -22.19
N ASP A 20 -0.92 10.17 -22.78
CA ASP A 20 -0.46 11.57 -22.81
C ASP A 20 -1.07 12.43 -21.68
N LEU A 21 -1.48 11.83 -20.57
CA LEU A 21 -2.07 12.54 -19.43
C LEU A 21 -1.20 13.73 -18.99
N THR A 22 -1.78 14.93 -19.02
CA THR A 22 -1.13 16.17 -18.57
C THR A 22 -1.35 16.41 -17.07
N TRP A 23 -0.62 17.36 -16.49
CA TRP A 23 -0.83 17.80 -15.11
C TRP A 23 -2.24 18.34 -14.87
N GLU A 24 -2.75 19.11 -15.83
CA GLU A 24 -4.12 19.65 -15.79
C GLU A 24 -5.14 18.52 -15.89
N GLY A 25 -4.91 17.54 -16.78
CA GLY A 25 -5.76 16.35 -16.90
C GLY A 25 -5.79 15.54 -15.60
N ALA A 26 -4.63 15.31 -14.97
CA ALA A 26 -4.55 14.62 -13.68
C ALA A 26 -5.34 15.38 -12.60
N ALA A 27 -5.19 16.70 -12.52
CA ALA A 27 -5.93 17.54 -11.59
C ALA A 27 -7.45 17.47 -11.84
N ALA A 28 -7.89 17.55 -13.10
CA ALA A 28 -9.30 17.48 -13.47
C ALA A 28 -9.92 16.12 -13.06
N LEU A 29 -9.23 15.02 -13.34
CA LEU A 29 -9.68 13.67 -12.97
C LEU A 29 -9.74 13.44 -11.46
N LEU A 30 -8.85 14.09 -10.69
CA LEU A 30 -8.83 13.99 -9.24
C LEU A 30 -9.82 14.92 -8.54
N ASN A 31 -10.27 15.99 -9.20
CA ASN A 31 -11.02 17.07 -8.54
C ASN A 31 -12.28 16.59 -7.82
N GLN A 32 -13.12 15.78 -8.48
CA GLN A 32 -14.35 15.28 -7.86
C GLN A 32 -14.09 14.35 -6.67
N ARG A 33 -12.93 13.66 -6.65
CA ARG A 33 -12.56 12.73 -5.59
C ARG A 33 -12.12 13.43 -4.31
N VAL A 34 -11.52 14.61 -4.44
CA VAL A 34 -10.95 15.35 -3.31
C VAL A 34 -11.84 16.50 -2.82
N ARG A 35 -12.84 16.90 -3.62
CA ARG A 35 -13.81 17.95 -3.25
C ARG A 35 -14.55 17.69 -1.93
N PRO A 36 -15.03 16.47 -1.62
CA PRO A 36 -15.66 16.20 -0.31
C PRO A 36 -14.73 16.41 0.88
N LEU A 37 -13.42 16.43 0.65
CA LEU A 37 -12.39 16.67 1.66
C LEU A 37 -11.96 18.15 1.73
N GLY A 38 -12.70 19.07 1.09
CA GLY A 38 -12.37 20.49 1.08
C GLY A 38 -11.14 20.87 0.23
N LEU A 39 -10.73 19.98 -0.69
CA LEU A 39 -9.59 20.20 -1.58
C LEU A 39 -10.03 20.31 -3.03
N THR A 40 -9.18 20.89 -3.86
CA THR A 40 -9.31 20.89 -5.33
C THR A 40 -8.28 19.99 -5.97
N GLY A 41 -8.55 19.55 -7.20
CA GLY A 41 -7.61 18.79 -8.03
C GLY A 41 -6.22 19.45 -8.14
N PRO A 42 -6.11 20.74 -8.49
CA PRO A 42 -4.83 21.43 -8.54
C PRO A 42 -4.10 21.46 -7.20
N GLN A 43 -4.81 21.67 -6.09
CA GLN A 43 -4.20 21.69 -4.75
C GLN A 43 -3.60 20.33 -4.38
N ILE A 44 -4.35 19.23 -4.56
CA ILE A 44 -3.84 17.90 -4.20
C ILE A 44 -2.68 17.48 -5.11
N VAL A 45 -2.75 17.77 -6.42
CA VAL A 45 -1.65 17.50 -7.36
C VAL A 45 -0.41 18.28 -6.97
N ALA A 46 -0.53 19.58 -6.61
CA ALA A 46 0.61 20.37 -6.18
C ALA A 46 1.27 19.82 -4.90
N ARG A 47 0.47 19.39 -3.92
CA ARG A 47 0.97 18.76 -2.68
C ARG A 47 1.75 17.47 -2.98
N TYR A 48 1.20 16.62 -3.84
CA TYR A 48 1.84 15.36 -4.21
C TYR A 48 3.09 15.54 -5.06
N ARG A 49 3.11 16.51 -5.99
CA ARG A 49 4.32 16.84 -6.78
C ARG A 49 5.47 17.30 -5.88
N LYS A 50 5.17 18.04 -4.81
CA LYS A 50 6.19 18.43 -3.83
C LYS A 50 6.73 17.23 -3.05
N ALA A 51 5.86 16.28 -2.69
CA ALA A 51 6.25 15.09 -1.94
C ALA A 51 6.95 14.02 -2.80
N LEU A 52 6.63 13.97 -4.10
CA LEU A 52 7.09 12.97 -5.07
C LEU A 52 7.60 13.67 -6.34
N PRO A 53 8.73 14.40 -6.27
CA PRO A 53 9.19 15.26 -7.35
C PRO A 53 9.54 14.50 -8.64
N ASP A 54 9.89 13.22 -8.54
CA ASP A 54 10.30 12.39 -9.68
C ASP A 54 9.11 11.71 -10.40
N HIS A 55 7.89 11.86 -9.87
CA HIS A 55 6.70 11.28 -10.47
C HIS A 55 6.15 12.16 -11.59
N GLY A 56 5.68 11.54 -12.67
CA GLY A 56 4.91 12.16 -13.73
C GLY A 56 3.40 12.25 -13.43
N PRO A 57 2.58 12.80 -14.35
CA PRO A 57 1.15 12.99 -14.14
C PRO A 57 0.38 11.70 -13.80
N GLN A 58 0.71 10.60 -14.49
CA GLN A 58 0.10 9.30 -14.21
C GLN A 58 0.49 8.76 -12.83
N GLY A 59 1.77 8.89 -12.46
CA GLY A 59 2.26 8.47 -11.14
C GLY A 59 1.59 9.24 -10.02
N ILE A 60 1.48 10.57 -10.15
CA ILE A 60 0.76 11.40 -9.17
C ILE A 60 -0.72 11.04 -9.09
N TRP A 61 -1.38 10.78 -10.22
CA TRP A 61 -2.77 10.31 -10.20
C TRP A 61 -2.92 8.99 -9.44
N ARG A 62 -2.02 8.03 -9.69
CA ARG A 62 -1.98 6.74 -8.97
C ARG A 62 -1.70 6.93 -7.48
N ALA A 63 -0.72 7.77 -7.12
CA ALA A 63 -0.36 8.03 -5.74
C ALA A 63 -1.54 8.62 -4.95
N VAL A 64 -2.19 9.64 -5.51
CA VAL A 64 -3.36 10.28 -4.90
C VAL A 64 -4.53 9.29 -4.76
N GLY A 65 -4.81 8.51 -5.81
CA GLY A 65 -5.88 7.50 -5.78
C GLY A 65 -5.61 6.38 -4.77
N GLY A 66 -4.38 5.86 -4.74
CA GLY A 66 -3.95 4.78 -3.85
C GLY A 66 -3.97 5.23 -2.39
N ASP A 67 -3.54 6.44 -2.12
CA ASP A 67 -3.57 7.01 -0.77
C ASP A 67 -4.98 7.32 -0.32
N LEU A 68 -5.84 7.86 -1.20
CA LEU A 68 -7.23 8.15 -0.88
C LEU A 68 -8.02 6.88 -0.51
N VAL A 69 -7.83 5.80 -1.27
CA VAL A 69 -8.68 4.60 -1.18
C VAL A 69 -8.10 3.54 -0.25
N PHE A 70 -6.77 3.41 -0.17
CA PHE A 70 -6.13 2.27 0.51
C PHE A 70 -5.14 2.72 1.60
N GLN A 71 -4.07 3.43 1.24
CA GLN A 71 -2.96 3.67 2.18
C GLN A 71 -3.35 4.58 3.35
N ASN A 72 -4.03 5.71 3.12
CA ASN A 72 -4.41 6.60 4.21
C ASN A 72 -5.49 5.98 5.11
N PRO A 73 -6.57 5.37 4.58
CA PRO A 73 -7.53 4.67 5.43
C PRO A 73 -6.86 3.59 6.29
N ALA A 74 -6.01 2.74 5.70
CA ALA A 74 -5.30 1.69 6.44
C ALA A 74 -4.39 2.27 7.55
N THR A 75 -3.65 3.33 7.24
CA THR A 75 -2.78 4.02 8.20
C THR A 75 -3.57 4.67 9.34
N ARG A 76 -4.64 5.41 9.02
CA ARG A 76 -5.51 6.05 10.03
C ARG A 76 -6.17 5.00 10.93
N PHE A 77 -6.63 3.90 10.34
CA PHE A 77 -7.22 2.78 11.06
C PHE A 77 -6.21 2.10 11.99
N ALA A 78 -5.00 1.82 11.50
CA ALA A 78 -3.91 1.27 12.30
C ALA A 78 -3.57 2.16 13.52
N ARG A 79 -3.41 3.47 13.30
CA ARG A 79 -3.12 4.45 14.38
C ARG A 79 -4.23 4.49 15.42
N ALA A 80 -5.50 4.52 14.99
CA ALA A 80 -6.64 4.54 15.91
C ALA A 80 -6.67 3.29 16.81
N HIS A 81 -6.43 2.11 16.24
CA HIS A 81 -6.46 0.86 16.99
C HIS A 81 -5.20 0.62 17.83
N ALA A 82 -4.02 1.09 17.40
CA ALA A 82 -2.76 0.89 18.12
C ALA A 82 -2.79 1.47 19.55
N ARG A 83 -3.63 2.48 19.80
CA ARG A 83 -3.88 3.09 21.12
C ARG A 83 -4.54 2.13 22.13
N HIS A 84 -5.21 1.08 21.64
CA HIS A 84 -6.06 0.23 22.48
C HIS A 84 -5.70 -1.25 22.39
N ARG A 85 -5.00 -1.69 21.33
CA ARG A 85 -4.65 -3.10 21.11
C ARG A 85 -3.35 -3.23 20.30
N PRO A 86 -2.68 -4.39 20.34
CA PRO A 86 -1.57 -4.67 19.44
C PRO A 86 -2.01 -4.61 17.96
N VAL A 87 -1.25 -3.85 17.18
CA VAL A 87 -1.41 -3.71 15.72
C VAL A 87 -0.06 -3.98 15.08
N TRP A 88 -0.06 -4.73 13.98
CA TRP A 88 1.09 -4.95 13.11
C TRP A 88 0.69 -4.50 11.71
N LYS A 89 1.55 -3.70 11.07
CA LYS A 89 1.36 -3.28 9.70
C LYS A 89 2.36 -4.02 8.81
N TYR A 90 1.93 -4.40 7.61
CA TYR A 90 2.84 -4.89 6.56
C TYR A 90 2.64 -4.13 5.25
N LEU A 91 3.67 -4.13 4.40
CA LEU A 91 3.63 -3.63 3.04
C LEU A 91 4.10 -4.74 2.12
N TRP A 92 3.43 -4.95 0.98
CA TRP A 92 3.79 -6.03 0.05
C TRP A 92 4.19 -5.51 -1.33
N GLY A 93 5.29 -6.05 -1.85
CA GLY A 93 5.83 -5.80 -3.18
C GLY A 93 6.97 -4.79 -3.21
N ALA A 94 7.81 -4.86 -4.25
CA ALA A 94 8.81 -3.83 -4.51
C ALA A 94 8.15 -2.51 -4.94
N PRO A 95 8.74 -1.34 -4.64
CA PRO A 95 8.24 -0.08 -5.16
C PRO A 95 8.59 0.02 -6.66
N GLY A 96 7.73 0.68 -7.42
CA GLY A 96 7.98 0.99 -8.83
C GLY A 96 7.92 2.50 -9.05
N ARG A 97 8.72 3.03 -9.98
CA ARG A 97 8.63 4.43 -10.39
C ARG A 97 7.21 4.74 -10.82
N ASP A 98 6.71 5.93 -10.47
CA ASP A 98 5.34 6.34 -10.80
C ASP A 98 4.28 5.39 -10.22
N GLU A 99 4.50 4.83 -9.03
CA GLU A 99 3.55 3.92 -8.38
C GLU A 99 3.25 2.68 -9.26
N THR A 100 4.29 2.07 -9.83
CA THR A 100 4.19 0.86 -10.69
C THR A 100 4.69 -0.42 -10.01
N GLY A 101 4.71 -0.41 -8.67
CA GLY A 101 5.04 -1.57 -7.85
C GLY A 101 3.97 -2.67 -7.89
N ALA A 102 3.77 -3.35 -6.76
CA ALA A 102 2.76 -4.39 -6.64
C ALA A 102 1.34 -3.83 -6.75
N ALA A 103 0.60 -4.30 -7.75
CA ALA A 103 -0.79 -3.91 -7.94
C ALA A 103 -1.70 -4.35 -6.78
N HIS A 104 -2.89 -3.77 -6.69
CA HIS A 104 -3.91 -4.20 -5.74
C HIS A 104 -4.19 -5.70 -5.81
N GLY A 105 -4.08 -6.37 -4.67
CA GLY A 105 -4.37 -7.81 -4.52
C GLY A 105 -3.29 -8.75 -5.06
N ALA A 106 -2.13 -8.22 -5.47
CA ALA A 106 -1.03 -9.03 -5.98
C ALA A 106 -0.42 -9.98 -4.91
N GLU A 107 -0.60 -9.68 -3.63
CA GLU A 107 -0.17 -10.51 -2.51
C GLU A 107 -1.10 -11.69 -2.23
N VAL A 108 -2.33 -11.68 -2.74
CA VAL A 108 -3.39 -12.63 -2.35
C VAL A 108 -2.99 -14.07 -2.68
N GLY A 109 -2.36 -14.29 -3.84
CA GLY A 109 -1.87 -15.63 -4.22
C GLY A 109 -0.85 -16.17 -3.23
N GLU A 110 0.07 -15.31 -2.79
CA GLU A 110 1.13 -15.63 -1.84
C GLU A 110 0.57 -15.89 -0.42
N LEU A 111 -0.45 -15.14 -0.01
CA LEU A 111 -1.13 -15.32 1.29
C LEU A 111 -1.82 -16.67 1.42
N TRP A 112 -2.50 -17.11 0.37
CA TRP A 112 -3.25 -18.37 0.36
C TRP A 112 -2.40 -19.55 -0.10
N TYR A 113 -1.08 -19.39 -0.17
CA TYR A 113 -0.16 -20.45 -0.55
C TYR A 113 -0.29 -21.68 0.34
N ARG A 114 -0.22 -22.86 -0.29
CA ARG A 114 0.00 -24.14 0.39
C ARG A 114 0.99 -24.95 -0.44
N PRO A 115 2.00 -25.59 0.17
CA PRO A 115 2.87 -26.52 -0.54
C PRO A 115 2.06 -27.57 -1.31
N GLY A 116 2.36 -27.76 -2.59
CA GLY A 116 1.65 -28.71 -3.46
C GLY A 116 0.25 -28.27 -3.92
N MET A 117 -0.14 -27.02 -3.71
CA MET A 117 -1.42 -26.48 -4.21
C MET A 117 -1.46 -26.46 -5.75
N ASP A 118 -2.53 -27.00 -6.32
CA ASP A 118 -2.88 -26.76 -7.73
C ASP A 118 -3.40 -25.33 -7.93
N GLN A 119 -2.74 -24.59 -8.82
CA GLN A 119 -3.07 -23.21 -9.17
C GLN A 119 -3.71 -23.07 -10.55
N SER A 120 -3.90 -24.17 -11.28
CA SER A 120 -4.34 -24.18 -12.68
C SER A 120 -5.69 -23.46 -12.88
N ALA A 121 -6.62 -23.64 -11.95
CA ALA A 121 -7.95 -23.01 -11.99
C ALA A 121 -7.97 -21.52 -11.60
N ARG A 122 -6.87 -20.95 -11.09
CA ARG A 122 -6.82 -19.55 -10.63
C ARG A 122 -6.49 -18.59 -11.78
N PRO A 123 -7.04 -17.36 -11.80
CA PRO A 123 -6.56 -16.30 -12.69
C PRO A 123 -5.08 -16.02 -12.45
N GLU A 124 -4.32 -15.72 -13.51
CA GLU A 124 -2.87 -15.48 -13.44
C GLU A 124 -2.47 -14.51 -12.31
N ARG A 125 -3.17 -13.36 -12.21
CA ARG A 125 -2.93 -12.34 -11.17
C ARG A 125 -3.13 -12.82 -9.71
N GLN A 126 -3.75 -13.97 -9.50
CA GLN A 126 -4.02 -14.57 -8.18
C GLN A 126 -3.20 -15.84 -7.94
N ARG A 127 -2.35 -16.23 -8.91
CA ARG A 127 -1.40 -17.32 -8.73
C ARG A 127 -0.19 -16.78 -7.98
N MET A 128 0.35 -17.59 -7.07
CA MET A 128 1.69 -17.41 -6.54
C MET A 128 2.67 -17.35 -7.72
N ALA A 129 3.54 -16.34 -7.71
CA ALA A 129 4.60 -16.19 -8.70
C ALA A 129 5.87 -16.94 -8.27
N ASP A 130 6.23 -16.88 -6.99
CA ASP A 130 7.42 -17.52 -6.43
C ASP A 130 7.10 -18.25 -5.11
N PRO A 131 7.27 -19.59 -5.04
CA PRO A 131 7.09 -20.37 -3.82
C PRO A 131 7.85 -19.86 -2.59
N ALA A 132 9.03 -19.27 -2.77
CA ALA A 132 9.80 -18.75 -1.64
C ALA A 132 9.16 -17.46 -1.09
N ALA A 133 8.78 -16.53 -1.95
CA ALA A 133 7.99 -15.34 -1.58
C ALA A 133 6.64 -15.71 -0.96
N ALA A 134 5.98 -16.73 -1.50
CA ALA A 134 4.74 -17.31 -0.98
C ALA A 134 4.92 -17.79 0.45
N ALA A 135 5.92 -18.64 0.68
CA ALA A 135 6.22 -19.19 1.99
C ALA A 135 6.52 -18.10 3.02
N ARG A 136 7.27 -17.05 2.65
CA ARG A 136 7.54 -15.92 3.53
C ARG A 136 6.27 -15.15 3.88
N THR A 137 5.46 -14.80 2.89
CA THR A 137 4.22 -14.03 3.08
C THR A 137 3.22 -14.82 3.91
N HIS A 138 3.05 -16.12 3.59
CA HIS A 138 2.18 -17.04 4.32
C HIS A 138 2.63 -17.22 5.78
N GLN A 139 3.93 -17.36 6.04
CA GLN A 139 4.46 -17.55 7.40
C GLN A 139 4.20 -16.35 8.32
N LEU A 140 4.24 -15.11 7.79
CA LEU A 140 3.87 -13.92 8.54
C LEU A 140 2.41 -14.00 9.04
N TRP A 141 1.51 -14.49 8.20
CA TRP A 141 0.11 -14.65 8.54
C TRP A 141 -0.16 -15.84 9.46
N LEU A 142 0.54 -16.96 9.26
CA LEU A 142 0.42 -18.13 10.13
C LEU A 142 0.83 -17.81 11.58
N SER A 143 1.95 -17.11 11.78
CA SER A 143 2.38 -16.70 13.14
C SER A 143 1.32 -15.82 13.81
N PHE A 144 0.78 -14.82 13.09
CA PHE A 144 -0.32 -14.00 13.61
C PHE A 144 -1.55 -14.84 14.02
N ILE A 145 -1.99 -15.78 13.17
CA ILE A 145 -3.17 -16.62 13.42
C ILE A 145 -2.95 -17.56 14.61
N ARG A 146 -1.72 -18.02 14.84
CA ARG A 146 -1.35 -18.84 16.00
C ARG A 146 -1.29 -18.05 17.32
N GLY A 147 -1.47 -16.73 17.28
CA GLY A 147 -1.37 -15.86 18.45
C GLY A 147 0.07 -15.48 18.80
N GLU A 148 1.03 -15.76 17.91
CA GLU A 148 2.41 -15.36 18.05
C GLU A 148 2.59 -13.89 17.60
N THR A 149 3.77 -13.31 17.90
CA THR A 149 4.14 -12.05 17.24
C THR A 149 4.39 -12.35 15.76
N PRO A 150 3.77 -11.63 14.80
CA PRO A 150 3.93 -11.92 13.39
C PRO A 150 5.41 -11.90 13.00
N ALA A 151 5.89 -12.97 12.37
CA ALA A 151 7.29 -13.10 11.99
C ALA A 151 7.44 -13.92 10.70
N THR A 152 8.49 -13.62 9.95
CA THR A 152 8.86 -14.35 8.73
C THR A 152 10.32 -14.13 8.40
N ALA A 153 10.96 -15.11 7.74
CA ALA A 153 12.36 -15.03 7.34
C ALA A 153 13.33 -14.62 8.47
N GLY A 154 13.07 -15.03 9.71
CA GLY A 154 13.87 -14.65 10.89
C GLY A 154 13.63 -13.23 11.41
N ILE A 155 12.70 -12.48 10.80
CA ILE A 155 12.36 -11.11 11.14
C ILE A 155 11.01 -11.08 11.86
N THR A 156 10.97 -10.44 13.02
CA THR A 156 9.74 -10.20 13.76
C THR A 156 9.16 -8.84 13.37
N ALA A 157 7.88 -8.79 13.03
CA ALA A 157 7.20 -7.56 12.68
C ALA A 157 7.09 -6.65 13.92
N PRO A 158 7.46 -5.35 13.81
CA PRO A 158 7.33 -4.41 14.90
C PRO A 158 5.86 -4.16 15.20
N ARG A 159 5.56 -3.86 16.46
CA ARG A 159 4.25 -3.34 16.82
C ARG A 159 4.12 -1.92 16.26
N TYR A 160 3.11 -1.70 15.44
CA TYR A 160 2.81 -0.38 14.87
C TYR A 160 2.32 0.57 15.96
N THR A 161 2.87 1.78 16.00
CA THR A 161 2.38 2.89 16.82
C THR A 161 2.31 4.17 15.99
N GLY A 162 1.56 5.17 16.47
CA GLY A 162 1.50 6.46 15.78
C GLY A 162 2.81 7.25 15.87
N ASP A 163 3.56 7.09 16.97
CA ASP A 163 4.79 7.82 17.22
C ASP A 163 5.99 7.16 16.51
N ASP A 164 5.94 5.84 16.36
CA ASP A 164 6.90 5.04 15.61
C ASP A 164 6.17 4.13 14.60
N PRO A 165 5.84 4.66 13.40
CA PRO A 165 5.05 3.96 12.39
C PRO A 165 5.93 2.98 11.61
N GLN A 166 6.44 1.95 12.27
CA GLN A 166 7.20 0.87 11.62
C GLN A 166 6.27 -0.23 11.08
N LEU A 167 6.70 -0.87 10.01
CA LEU A 167 6.05 -2.02 9.40
C LEU A 167 7.06 -3.07 8.97
N ILE A 168 6.59 -4.28 8.68
CA ILE A 168 7.37 -5.27 7.94
C ILE A 168 7.09 -5.13 6.44
N TRP A 169 8.12 -4.86 5.65
CA TRP A 169 8.03 -4.78 4.20
C TRP A 169 8.43 -6.12 3.60
N LEU A 170 7.52 -6.74 2.86
CA LEU A 170 7.71 -7.98 2.12
C LEU A 170 7.92 -7.68 0.65
N THR A 171 8.95 -8.28 0.05
CA THR A 171 9.19 -8.28 -1.39
C THR A 171 9.37 -9.72 -1.89
N PRO A 172 9.31 -9.95 -3.22
CA PRO A 172 9.70 -11.24 -3.78
C PRO A 172 11.13 -11.69 -3.42
N ASP A 173 12.00 -10.77 -3.00
CA ASP A 173 13.39 -11.09 -2.67
C ASP A 173 13.65 -11.24 -1.17
N GLY A 174 12.78 -10.70 -0.30
CA GLY A 174 13.03 -10.75 1.13
C GLY A 174 11.96 -10.10 2.00
N ALA A 175 12.36 -9.85 3.25
CA ALA A 175 11.57 -9.11 4.22
C ALA A 175 12.51 -8.16 4.97
N GLU A 176 12.00 -7.01 5.39
CA GLU A 176 12.72 -6.09 6.26
C GLU A 176 11.79 -5.30 7.17
N VAL A 177 12.31 -4.75 8.25
CA VAL A 177 11.59 -3.76 9.07
C VAL A 177 11.98 -2.38 8.60
N THR A 178 10.99 -1.55 8.29
CA THR A 178 11.22 -0.18 7.86
C THR A 178 10.17 0.76 8.44
N ARG A 179 10.45 2.06 8.38
CA ARG A 179 9.43 3.07 8.64
C ARG A 179 8.46 3.08 7.46
N ASP A 180 7.17 3.09 7.77
CA ASP A 180 6.11 3.08 6.77
C ASP A 180 6.25 4.25 5.78
N PRO A 181 6.57 3.98 4.50
CA PRO A 181 6.85 5.03 3.53
C PRO A 181 5.60 5.84 3.13
N PHE A 182 4.40 5.34 3.43
CA PHE A 182 3.14 6.02 3.13
C PHE A 182 2.58 6.81 4.32
N ASP A 183 3.11 6.59 5.53
CA ASP A 183 2.57 7.17 6.76
C ASP A 183 2.56 8.71 6.74
N ALA A 184 3.67 9.31 6.28
CA ALA A 184 3.81 10.77 6.16
C ALA A 184 2.84 11.38 5.13
N ARG A 185 2.40 10.61 4.13
CA ARG A 185 1.49 11.10 3.09
C ARG A 185 0.10 11.44 3.65
N THR A 186 -0.27 10.91 4.81
CA THR A 186 -1.52 11.28 5.50
C THR A 186 -1.64 12.78 5.78
N ALA A 187 -0.51 13.47 6.00
CA ALA A 187 -0.46 14.91 6.24
C ALA A 187 -0.78 15.76 4.99
N LEU A 188 -0.60 15.20 3.78
CA LEU A 188 -0.94 15.88 2.52
C LEU A 188 -2.44 16.14 2.36
N TRP A 189 -3.26 15.51 3.19
CA TRP A 189 -4.72 15.57 3.14
C TRP A 189 -5.32 16.43 4.26
N ALA A 190 -4.49 17.05 5.10
CA ALA A 190 -4.97 18.01 6.08
C ALA A 190 -5.53 19.24 5.37
N THR A 191 -6.73 19.66 5.77
CA THR A 191 -7.23 21.01 5.53
C THR A 191 -6.86 21.87 6.73
N GLU A 192 -6.61 23.17 6.52
CA GLU A 192 -6.62 24.10 7.65
C GLU A 192 -7.97 23.95 8.36
N ALA A 193 -7.95 23.83 9.69
CA ALA A 193 -9.19 23.77 10.46
C ALA A 193 -9.96 25.07 10.20
N ALA A 194 -11.19 24.94 9.73
CA ALA A 194 -12.15 26.04 9.68
C ALA A 194 -12.54 26.48 11.10
#